data_AF-A0A439PI73-F1
#
_entry.id   AF-A0A439PI73-F1
#
_cell.length_a   1.000
_cell.length_b   1.000
_cell.length_c   1.000
_cell.angle_alpha   90.00
_cell.angle_beta   90.00
_cell.angle_gamma   90.00
#
_symmetry.space_group_name_H-M   'P 1'
#
loop_
_entity.id
_entity.type
_entity.pdbx_description
1 polymer ?
#
loop_
_entity_poly.entity_id
_entity_poly.type
_entity_poly.pdbx_seq_one_letter_code
_entity_poly.pdbx_strand_id
1 'polypeptide(L)'
;MTLTVLNVAYPLAPVGPDAVGGAEQVLSMLDRALVQQGHRSIVVACEGSRAAGILVETRAEAGALDEAAKKRAQQAHRAAIAAARSQWPIDVVHLHGIDFDTYLPDDGPTLVTLHLPLGWYPPEVLARSRDDLWLHAVSEAQQRTAPPGSRLIKPIPNGVDIEALSHPRSRRNFALVLSRICPEKGIHLALDAARLAAMPLAIGGQLYAYETHVRYFTDEIRPCLGRRRRFLGPLGLSAKRRLLNAARCLVIPSLAAETSSLVAMEALACGTPVVAFPNGALPDVVEHGKTGFLVDDVDQMAKAMVACAELDHDTCRAEARRRFSLERMVSAYMDAYRKLAQLGAHHTWQGAAR
;
A
#
# COMPACT_ATOMS: atom_id res chain seq x y z
N MET A 1 6.56 -28.02 -1.98
CA MET A 1 5.50 -28.05 -0.95
C MET A 1 4.40 -27.10 -1.38
N THR A 2 3.15 -27.55 -1.40
CA THR A 2 2.00 -26.69 -1.64
C THR A 2 1.62 -26.02 -0.33
N LEU A 3 1.62 -24.69 -0.27
CA LEU A 3 1.23 -23.92 0.91
C LEU A 3 -0.29 -23.66 0.91
N THR A 4 -0.88 -23.60 2.10
CA THR A 4 -2.21 -23.06 2.37
C THR A 4 -2.06 -21.81 3.23
N VAL A 5 -2.30 -20.64 2.62
CA VAL A 5 -2.16 -19.33 3.29
C VAL A 5 -3.55 -18.73 3.50
N LEU A 6 -3.84 -18.35 4.74
CA LEU A 6 -5.03 -17.59 5.11
C LEU A 6 -4.70 -16.10 5.15
N ASN A 7 -5.05 -15.36 4.11
CA ASN A 7 -4.91 -13.90 4.07
C ASN A 7 -6.14 -13.25 4.72
N VAL A 8 -5.90 -12.31 5.63
CA VAL A 8 -6.96 -11.60 6.37
C VAL A 8 -6.89 -10.11 6.02
N ALA A 9 -7.93 -9.63 5.35
CA ALA A 9 -8.08 -8.23 4.95
C ALA A 9 -8.50 -7.33 6.13
N TYR A 10 -8.59 -6.03 5.87
CA TYR A 10 -9.22 -5.10 6.81
C TYR A 10 -10.72 -5.41 6.96
N PRO A 11 -11.28 -5.38 8.18
CA PRO A 11 -12.68 -5.77 8.39
C PRO A 11 -13.74 -4.95 7.67
N LEU A 12 -13.42 -3.71 7.30
CA LEU A 12 -14.37 -2.74 6.73
C LEU A 12 -13.98 -2.29 5.32
N ALA A 13 -12.92 -2.84 4.73
CA ALA A 13 -12.44 -2.44 3.42
C ALA A 13 -12.50 -3.63 2.45
N PRO A 14 -13.32 -3.56 1.39
CA PRO A 14 -13.39 -4.64 0.43
C PRO A 14 -12.06 -4.77 -0.32
N VAL A 15 -11.65 -6.00 -0.54
CA VAL A 15 -10.42 -6.34 -1.25
C VAL A 15 -10.73 -6.88 -2.64
N GLY A 16 -9.86 -6.61 -3.60
CA GLY A 16 -9.98 -7.15 -4.95
C GLY A 16 -9.20 -6.36 -5.99
N PRO A 17 -9.36 -6.72 -7.29
CA PRO A 17 -8.58 -6.12 -8.38
C PRO A 17 -8.73 -4.60 -8.53
N ASP A 18 -9.84 -4.04 -8.04
CA ASP A 18 -10.14 -2.60 -8.12
C ASP A 18 -9.86 -1.87 -6.80
N ALA A 19 -9.19 -2.52 -5.85
CA ALA A 19 -8.89 -1.93 -4.56
C ALA A 19 -8.05 -0.65 -4.70
N VAL A 20 -8.41 0.37 -3.94
CA VAL A 20 -7.76 1.70 -3.98
C VAL A 20 -6.73 1.89 -2.88
N GLY A 21 -6.87 1.18 -1.76
CA GLY A 21 -5.93 1.22 -0.65
C GLY A 21 -4.73 0.30 -0.90
N GLY A 22 -3.59 0.64 -0.30
CA GLY A 22 -2.34 -0.08 -0.55
C GLY A 22 -2.34 -1.48 0.04
N ALA A 23 -2.94 -1.66 1.23
CA ALA A 23 -3.00 -2.95 1.90
C ALA A 23 -3.87 -3.94 1.13
N GLU A 24 -5.02 -3.50 0.64
CA GLU A 24 -5.95 -4.30 -0.14
C GLU A 24 -5.37 -4.66 -1.51
N GLN A 25 -4.61 -3.75 -2.14
CA GLN A 25 -3.88 -4.05 -3.37
C GLN A 25 -2.82 -5.14 -3.15
N VAL A 26 -2.00 -5.02 -2.09
CA VAL A 26 -0.97 -6.02 -1.77
C VAL A 26 -1.60 -7.38 -1.47
N LEU A 27 -2.66 -7.44 -0.67
CA LEU A 27 -3.37 -8.70 -0.40
C LEU A 27 -3.90 -9.32 -1.70
N SER A 28 -4.57 -8.53 -2.55
CA SER A 28 -5.12 -9.01 -3.84
C SER A 28 -4.03 -9.56 -4.76
N MET A 29 -2.86 -8.94 -4.77
CA MET A 29 -1.69 -9.39 -5.54
C MET A 29 -1.14 -10.71 -5.00
N LEU A 30 -1.02 -10.85 -3.68
CA LEU A 30 -0.54 -12.07 -3.04
C LEU A 30 -1.51 -13.24 -3.23
N ASP A 31 -2.81 -13.00 -3.05
CA ASP A 31 -3.87 -13.99 -3.29
C ASP A 31 -3.81 -14.55 -4.72
N ARG A 32 -3.75 -13.66 -5.72
CA ARG A 32 -3.60 -14.07 -7.12
C ARG A 32 -2.32 -14.86 -7.36
N ALA A 33 -1.19 -14.40 -6.81
CA ALA A 33 0.09 -15.06 -7.00
C ALA A 33 0.15 -16.45 -6.37
N LEU A 34 -0.44 -16.63 -5.18
CA LEU A 34 -0.58 -17.92 -4.52
C LEU A 34 -1.33 -18.91 -5.42
N VAL A 35 -2.50 -18.52 -5.93
CA VAL A 35 -3.30 -19.36 -6.82
C VAL A 35 -2.54 -19.70 -8.11
N GLN A 36 -1.92 -18.71 -8.76
CA GLN A 36 -1.16 -18.92 -10.00
C GLN A 36 0.04 -19.86 -9.83
N GLN A 37 0.66 -19.87 -8.64
CA GLN A 37 1.77 -20.78 -8.31
C GLN A 37 1.31 -22.15 -7.77
N GLY A 38 0.00 -22.44 -7.82
CA GLY A 38 -0.57 -23.71 -7.37
C GLY A 38 -0.66 -23.86 -5.86
N HIS A 39 -0.51 -22.78 -5.10
CA HIS A 39 -0.76 -22.72 -3.67
C HIS A 39 -2.25 -22.47 -3.40
N ARG A 40 -2.72 -22.85 -2.20
CA ARG A 40 -4.08 -22.58 -1.75
C ARG A 40 -4.10 -21.22 -1.05
N SER A 41 -4.78 -20.25 -1.64
CA SER A 41 -5.11 -18.99 -1.00
C SER A 41 -6.53 -19.03 -0.46
N ILE A 42 -6.69 -18.69 0.81
CA ILE A 42 -7.98 -18.45 1.46
C ILE A 42 -7.97 -17.00 1.93
N VAL A 43 -9.03 -16.25 1.64
CA VAL A 43 -9.13 -14.82 1.95
C VAL A 43 -10.32 -14.60 2.87
N VAL A 44 -10.08 -14.06 4.06
CA VAL A 44 -11.15 -13.51 4.91
C VAL A 44 -11.28 -12.02 4.60
N ALA A 45 -12.45 -11.60 4.14
CA ALA A 45 -12.73 -10.21 3.82
C ALA A 45 -14.23 -9.89 3.89
N CYS A 46 -14.57 -8.61 3.98
CA CYS A 46 -15.96 -8.18 4.03
C CYS A 46 -16.68 -8.34 2.68
N GLU A 47 -18.01 -8.37 2.76
CA GLU A 47 -18.90 -8.42 1.60
C GLU A 47 -18.57 -7.35 0.56
N GLY A 48 -18.65 -7.73 -0.71
CA GLY A 48 -18.21 -6.91 -1.85
C GLY A 48 -16.74 -7.10 -2.25
N SER A 49 -16.00 -7.95 -1.51
CA SER A 49 -14.65 -8.37 -1.88
C SER A 49 -14.64 -9.39 -3.02
N ARG A 50 -13.52 -9.48 -3.73
CA ARG A 50 -13.28 -10.47 -4.79
C ARG A 50 -11.88 -11.06 -4.65
N ALA A 51 -11.81 -12.36 -4.39
CA ALA A 51 -10.56 -13.13 -4.34
C ALA A 51 -10.39 -13.99 -5.60
N ALA A 52 -9.14 -14.26 -5.98
CA ALA A 52 -8.77 -15.32 -6.90
C ALA A 52 -8.81 -16.70 -6.23
N GLY A 53 -8.49 -16.76 -4.93
CA GLY A 53 -8.60 -17.96 -4.10
C GLY A 53 -10.01 -18.20 -3.54
N ILE A 54 -10.08 -18.91 -2.42
CA ILE A 54 -11.32 -19.17 -1.70
C ILE A 54 -11.65 -17.94 -0.85
N LEU A 55 -12.83 -17.32 -1.06
CA LEU A 55 -13.30 -16.22 -0.23
C LEU A 55 -14.16 -16.74 0.93
N VAL A 56 -13.78 -16.38 2.16
CA VAL A 56 -14.58 -16.51 3.37
C VAL A 56 -15.12 -15.13 3.70
N GLU A 57 -16.34 -14.87 3.25
CA GLU A 57 -16.95 -13.55 3.31
C GLU A 57 -17.54 -13.27 4.71
N THR A 58 -17.25 -12.08 5.25
CA THR A 58 -17.95 -11.55 6.43
C THR A 58 -18.95 -10.50 6.00
N ARG A 59 -20.09 -10.41 6.70
CA ARG A 59 -21.13 -9.42 6.41
C ARG A 59 -20.57 -7.98 6.36
N ALA A 60 -20.99 -7.18 5.39
CA ALA A 60 -20.68 -5.75 5.37
C ALA A 60 -21.45 -5.00 6.46
N GLU A 61 -20.80 -4.01 7.08
CA GLU A 61 -21.48 -3.07 7.97
C GLU A 61 -22.32 -2.09 7.13
N ALA A 62 -23.62 -2.05 7.38
CA ALA A 62 -24.54 -1.11 6.76
C ALA A 62 -24.68 0.15 7.61
N GLY A 63 -24.70 1.33 6.98
CA GLY A 63 -24.92 2.60 7.67
C GLY A 63 -23.64 3.32 8.08
N ALA A 64 -23.69 4.08 9.18
CA ALA A 64 -22.54 4.84 9.67
C ALA A 64 -21.46 3.90 10.26
N LEU A 65 -20.22 4.09 9.84
CA LEU A 65 -19.06 3.34 10.34
C LEU A 65 -18.62 3.90 11.70
N ASP A 66 -19.36 3.54 12.75
CA ASP A 66 -19.05 3.89 14.13
C ASP A 66 -18.21 2.81 14.85
N GLU A 67 -17.86 3.05 16.12
CA GLU A 67 -17.09 2.10 16.94
C GLU A 67 -17.84 0.78 17.17
N ALA A 68 -19.17 0.77 17.15
CA ALA A 68 -19.95 -0.46 17.30
C ALA A 68 -19.88 -1.31 16.02
N ALA A 69 -19.96 -0.67 14.85
CA ALA A 69 -19.75 -1.30 13.54
C ALA A 69 -18.36 -1.90 13.43
N LYS A 70 -17.33 -1.15 13.84
CA LYS A 70 -15.96 -1.65 13.90
C LYS A 70 -15.84 -2.92 14.76
N LYS A 71 -16.38 -2.91 15.98
CA LYS A 71 -16.35 -4.07 16.88
C LYS A 71 -17.06 -5.30 16.30
N ARG A 72 -18.22 -5.12 15.66
CA ARG A 72 -18.94 -6.22 15.01
C ARG A 72 -18.16 -6.81 13.85
N ALA A 73 -17.58 -5.97 12.99
CA ALA A 73 -16.75 -6.41 11.88
C ALA A 73 -15.51 -7.21 12.36
N GLN A 74 -14.86 -6.75 13.42
CA GLN A 74 -13.74 -7.45 14.07
C GLN A 74 -14.15 -8.83 14.63
N GLN A 75 -15.30 -8.91 15.31
CA GLN A 75 -15.83 -10.18 15.82
C GLN A 75 -16.17 -11.16 14.69
N ALA A 76 -16.76 -10.66 13.60
CA ALA A 76 -17.04 -11.46 12.42
C ALA A 76 -15.75 -11.99 11.77
N HIS A 77 -14.70 -11.17 11.67
CA HIS A 77 -13.38 -11.60 11.18
C HIS A 77 -12.77 -12.67 12.08
N ARG A 78 -12.81 -12.49 13.41
CA ARG A 78 -12.32 -13.51 14.37
C ARG A 78 -13.04 -14.85 14.18
N ALA A 79 -14.36 -14.83 14.03
CA ALA A 79 -15.15 -16.04 13.80
C ALA A 79 -14.83 -16.69 12.44
N ALA A 80 -14.68 -15.89 11.38
CA ALA A 80 -14.32 -16.36 10.04
C ALA A 80 -12.92 -17.00 10.00
N ILE A 81 -11.94 -16.41 10.70
CA ILE A 81 -10.60 -16.97 10.86
C ILE A 81 -10.67 -18.34 11.56
N ALA A 82 -11.42 -18.44 12.66
CA ALA A 82 -11.60 -19.70 13.38
C ALA A 82 -12.26 -20.77 12.51
N ALA A 83 -13.31 -20.42 11.77
CA ALA A 83 -13.99 -21.33 10.85
C ALA A 83 -13.08 -21.79 9.70
N ALA A 84 -12.27 -20.89 9.13
CA ALA A 84 -11.31 -21.26 8.09
C ALA A 84 -10.24 -22.22 8.63
N ARG A 85 -9.74 -21.99 9.84
CA ARG A 85 -8.74 -22.85 10.48
C ARG A 85 -9.26 -24.23 10.87
N SER A 86 -10.57 -24.37 11.12
CA SER A 86 -11.18 -25.68 11.37
C SER A 86 -11.48 -26.45 10.07
N GLN A 87 -11.68 -25.74 8.95
CA GLN A 87 -12.02 -26.34 7.66
C GLN A 87 -10.80 -26.70 6.81
N TRP A 88 -9.68 -25.96 6.95
CA TRP A 88 -8.49 -26.16 6.12
C TRP A 88 -7.21 -26.23 6.96
N PRO A 89 -6.20 -27.01 6.52
CA PRO A 89 -4.89 -27.06 7.18
C PRO A 89 -4.11 -25.80 6.81
N ILE A 90 -4.23 -24.74 7.62
CA ILE A 90 -3.57 -23.45 7.37
C ILE A 90 -2.09 -23.53 7.79
N ASP A 91 -1.18 -23.32 6.85
CA ASP A 91 0.27 -23.27 7.11
C ASP A 91 0.69 -21.92 7.68
N VAL A 92 0.11 -20.83 7.18
CA VAL A 92 0.39 -19.45 7.62
C VAL A 92 -0.89 -18.62 7.60
N VAL A 93 -1.13 -17.87 8.67
CA VAL A 93 -2.11 -16.77 8.70
C VAL A 93 -1.38 -15.46 8.42
N HIS A 94 -1.85 -14.67 7.47
CA HIS A 94 -1.26 -13.37 7.13
C HIS A 94 -2.30 -12.25 7.27
N LEU A 95 -2.10 -11.38 8.26
CA LEU A 95 -3.00 -10.26 8.56
C LEU A 95 -2.47 -8.94 8.01
N HIS A 96 -3.37 -8.10 7.52
CA HIS A 96 -3.04 -6.80 6.93
C HIS A 96 -3.61 -5.60 7.72
N GLY A 97 -4.45 -5.84 8.73
CA GLY A 97 -5.20 -4.79 9.43
C GLY A 97 -4.39 -4.00 10.48
N ILE A 98 -4.86 -2.78 10.79
CA ILE A 98 -4.26 -1.94 11.85
C ILE A 98 -4.63 -2.44 13.25
N ASP A 99 -5.79 -3.05 13.37
CA ASP A 99 -6.45 -3.54 14.58
C ASP A 99 -6.39 -5.08 14.67
N PHE A 100 -5.34 -5.65 14.06
CA PHE A 100 -5.16 -7.09 13.90
C PHE A 100 -5.20 -7.85 15.23
N ASP A 101 -4.80 -7.22 16.32
CA ASP A 101 -4.76 -7.79 17.67
C ASP A 101 -6.14 -8.22 18.19
N THR A 102 -7.21 -7.57 17.71
CA THR A 102 -8.59 -7.86 18.12
C THR A 102 -9.12 -9.16 17.50
N TYR A 103 -8.58 -9.60 16.37
CA TYR A 103 -8.98 -10.83 15.66
C TYR A 103 -7.80 -11.75 15.33
N LEU A 104 -6.68 -11.56 16.01
CA LEU A 104 -5.52 -12.43 15.94
C LEU A 104 -5.91 -13.84 16.43
N PRO A 105 -5.57 -14.91 15.68
CA PRO A 105 -5.73 -16.28 16.18
C PRO A 105 -4.84 -16.51 17.40
N ASP A 106 -5.17 -17.46 18.28
CA ASP A 106 -4.43 -17.70 19.52
C ASP A 106 -3.09 -18.43 19.31
N ASP A 107 -2.95 -19.19 18.23
CA ASP A 107 -1.80 -20.02 17.87
C ASP A 107 -1.58 -20.11 16.35
N GLY A 108 -0.44 -20.68 15.97
CA GLY A 108 -0.06 -20.99 14.59
C GLY A 108 0.81 -19.91 13.94
N PRO A 109 1.62 -20.27 12.93
CA PRO A 109 2.48 -19.32 12.22
C PRO A 109 1.66 -18.15 11.67
N THR A 110 1.97 -16.97 12.16
CA THR A 110 1.22 -15.76 11.86
C THR A 110 2.18 -14.65 11.43
N LEU A 111 1.91 -14.07 10.28
CA LEU A 111 2.55 -12.86 9.79
C LEU A 111 1.56 -11.68 9.87
N VAL A 112 2.03 -10.53 10.28
CA VAL A 112 1.26 -9.28 10.25
C VAL A 112 2.04 -8.25 9.45
N THR A 113 1.49 -7.82 8.32
CA THR A 113 2.08 -6.70 7.55
C THR A 113 1.53 -5.37 8.03
N LEU A 114 2.44 -4.49 8.46
CA LEU A 114 2.15 -3.19 9.02
C LEU A 114 2.14 -2.15 7.90
N HIS A 115 0.98 -1.91 7.28
CA HIS A 115 0.85 -0.98 6.14
C HIS A 115 0.88 0.50 6.54
N LEU A 116 0.67 0.80 7.81
CA LEU A 116 0.55 2.16 8.37
C LEU A 116 1.75 2.53 9.24
N PRO A 117 1.97 3.81 9.55
CA PRO A 117 3.06 4.22 10.45
C PRO A 117 3.02 3.45 11.77
N LEU A 118 4.18 3.00 12.26
CA LEU A 118 4.24 2.15 13.45
C LEU A 118 3.63 2.79 14.70
N GLY A 119 3.76 4.11 14.84
CA GLY A 119 3.15 4.86 15.95
C GLY A 119 1.61 4.89 15.94
N TRP A 120 0.95 4.35 14.91
CA TRP A 120 -0.51 4.19 14.88
C TRP A 120 -0.97 2.85 15.42
N TYR A 121 -0.04 1.92 15.66
CA TYR A 121 -0.32 0.65 16.31
C TYR A 121 -0.11 0.80 17.82
N PRO A 122 -0.92 0.13 18.66
CA PRO A 122 -0.68 0.09 20.09
C PRO A 122 0.75 -0.46 20.39
N PRO A 123 1.55 0.21 21.24
CA PRO A 123 2.93 -0.22 21.50
C PRO A 123 3.04 -1.68 21.97
N GLU A 124 2.06 -2.16 22.74
CA GLU A 124 1.97 -3.51 23.25
C GLU A 124 1.82 -4.58 22.15
N VAL A 125 1.19 -4.25 21.02
CA VAL A 125 1.04 -5.21 19.91
C VAL A 125 2.33 -5.33 19.08
N LEU A 126 3.14 -4.27 19.06
CA LEU A 126 4.45 -4.26 18.41
C LEU A 126 5.50 -5.00 19.24
N ALA A 127 5.38 -4.95 20.56
CA ALA A 127 6.28 -5.64 21.51
C ALA A 127 5.84 -7.08 21.85
N ARG A 128 4.69 -7.56 21.32
CA ARG A 128 4.07 -8.82 21.72
C ARG A 128 4.97 -10.04 21.44
N SER A 129 4.90 -11.02 22.33
CA SER A 129 5.96 -12.02 22.60
C SER A 129 5.67 -13.46 22.14
N ARG A 130 4.61 -13.71 21.36
CA ARG A 130 4.29 -15.09 20.93
C ARG A 130 5.33 -15.58 19.91
N ASP A 131 5.79 -16.83 20.05
CA ASP A 131 6.94 -17.33 19.29
C ASP A 131 6.70 -17.53 17.79
N ASP A 132 5.44 -17.70 17.40
CA ASP A 132 4.97 -17.92 16.03
C ASP A 132 4.30 -16.66 15.44
N LEU A 133 4.36 -15.51 16.11
CA LEU A 133 3.88 -14.22 15.60
C LEU A 133 5.06 -13.37 15.09
N TRP A 134 4.98 -12.98 13.83
CA TRP A 134 5.99 -12.18 13.15
C TRP A 134 5.36 -10.93 12.56
N LEU A 135 6.06 -9.81 12.69
CA LEU A 135 5.68 -8.54 12.12
C LEU A 135 6.46 -8.28 10.82
N HIS A 136 5.88 -7.52 9.93
CA HIS A 136 6.49 -7.13 8.67
C HIS A 136 6.29 -5.63 8.41
N ALA A 137 7.40 -4.90 8.34
CA ALA A 137 7.44 -3.52 7.86
C ALA A 137 7.64 -3.50 6.34
N VAL A 138 6.83 -2.71 5.63
CA VAL A 138 6.79 -2.63 4.15
C VAL A 138 7.94 -1.79 3.55
N SER A 139 8.83 -1.23 4.38
CA SER A 139 10.05 -0.55 3.96
C SER A 139 11.14 -0.62 5.03
N GLU A 140 12.38 -0.35 4.62
CA GLU A 140 13.50 -0.21 5.54
C GLU A 140 13.32 1.01 6.45
N ALA A 141 12.86 2.14 5.92
CA ALA A 141 12.53 3.34 6.69
C ALA A 141 11.53 3.06 7.81
N GLN A 142 10.47 2.31 7.54
CA GLN A 142 9.52 1.92 8.56
C GLN A 142 10.15 0.95 9.57
N GLN A 143 10.94 -0.03 9.12
CA GLN A 143 11.58 -0.98 10.05
C GLN A 143 12.57 -0.29 10.99
N ARG A 144 13.30 0.73 10.52
CA ARG A 144 14.23 1.52 11.35
C ARG A 144 13.55 2.22 12.52
N THR A 145 12.24 2.47 12.46
CA THR A 145 11.48 3.13 13.54
C THR A 145 10.79 2.13 14.47
N ALA A 146 11.02 0.83 14.30
CA ALA A 146 10.39 -0.19 15.12
C ALA A 146 10.87 -0.16 16.58
N PRO A 147 9.97 -0.35 17.55
CA PRO A 147 10.35 -0.48 18.96
C PRO A 147 11.33 -1.64 19.18
N PRO A 148 12.29 -1.49 20.11
CA PRO A 148 13.15 -2.60 20.53
C PRO A 148 12.33 -3.81 20.97
N GLY A 149 12.77 -5.02 20.61
CA GLY A 149 12.08 -6.27 20.94
C GLY A 149 10.99 -6.69 19.94
N SER A 150 10.65 -5.86 18.96
CA SER A 150 9.72 -6.24 17.88
C SER A 150 10.27 -7.42 17.07
N ARG A 151 9.49 -8.51 16.96
CA ARG A 151 9.84 -9.68 16.13
C ARG A 151 9.51 -9.42 14.66
N LEU A 152 10.44 -8.83 13.93
CA LEU A 152 10.25 -8.45 12.53
C LEU A 152 10.96 -9.41 11.58
N ILE A 153 10.30 -9.79 10.49
CA ILE A 153 10.99 -10.36 9.33
C ILE A 153 11.79 -9.28 8.58
N LYS A 154 12.66 -9.70 7.67
CA LYS A 154 13.32 -8.78 6.72
C LYS A 154 12.25 -8.00 5.93
N PRO A 155 12.40 -6.68 5.73
CA PRO A 155 11.45 -5.88 4.97
C PRO A 155 11.30 -6.41 3.55
N ILE A 156 10.05 -6.48 3.12
CA ILE A 156 9.65 -6.78 1.77
C ILE A 156 9.02 -5.50 1.20
N PRO A 157 9.79 -4.72 0.42
CA PRO A 157 9.24 -3.57 -0.29
C PRO A 157 8.05 -3.99 -1.14
N ASN A 158 7.00 -3.17 -1.13
CA ASN A 158 5.87 -3.38 -2.01
C ASN A 158 6.31 -3.42 -3.49
N GLY A 159 5.55 -4.18 -4.27
CA GLY A 159 5.76 -4.35 -5.70
C GLY A 159 4.60 -3.80 -6.51
N VAL A 160 4.91 -3.43 -7.75
CA VAL A 160 3.95 -2.97 -8.75
C VAL A 160 4.08 -3.79 -10.03
N ASP A 161 2.97 -3.97 -10.73
CA ASP A 161 2.95 -4.70 -12.00
C ASP A 161 3.52 -3.82 -13.13
N ILE A 162 4.80 -4.04 -13.44
CA ILE A 162 5.57 -3.24 -14.41
C ILE A 162 4.95 -3.31 -15.82
N GLU A 163 4.39 -4.48 -16.19
CA GLU A 163 3.82 -4.68 -17.51
C GLU A 163 2.42 -4.09 -17.61
N ALA A 164 1.57 -4.27 -16.60
CA ALA A 164 0.25 -3.67 -16.57
C ALA A 164 0.31 -2.13 -16.63
N LEU A 165 1.36 -1.53 -16.08
CA LEU A 165 1.63 -0.08 -16.10
C LEU A 165 2.25 0.44 -17.40
N SER A 166 2.65 -0.45 -18.32
CA SER A 166 3.16 -0.05 -19.63
C SER A 166 2.09 0.62 -20.49
N HIS A 167 2.42 1.75 -21.11
CA HIS A 167 1.53 2.44 -22.05
C HIS A 167 2.33 3.21 -23.11
N PRO A 168 1.83 3.34 -24.36
CA PRO A 168 2.43 4.22 -25.34
C PRO A 168 2.59 5.63 -24.78
N ARG A 169 3.82 6.15 -24.85
CA ARG A 169 4.17 7.40 -24.20
C ARG A 169 3.66 8.58 -25.01
N SER A 170 2.75 9.37 -24.43
CA SER A 170 2.40 10.69 -24.93
C SER A 170 2.97 11.74 -23.98
N ARG A 171 4.22 12.13 -24.19
CA ARG A 171 4.90 13.09 -23.29
C ARG A 171 4.14 14.42 -23.33
N ARG A 172 3.68 14.88 -22.17
CA ARG A 172 2.99 16.16 -22.02
C ARG A 172 3.66 16.96 -20.91
N ASN A 173 3.58 18.28 -21.06
CA ASN A 173 4.22 19.20 -20.14
C ASN A 173 3.30 19.52 -18.95
N PHE A 174 3.10 18.56 -18.04
CA PHE A 174 2.37 18.76 -16.80
C PHE A 174 2.95 17.90 -15.67
N ALA A 175 2.85 18.38 -14.44
CA ALA A 175 3.11 17.61 -13.24
C ALA A 175 1.83 16.94 -12.75
N LEU A 176 1.98 15.82 -12.04
CA LEU A 176 0.88 15.02 -11.54
C LEU A 176 1.00 14.85 -10.03
N VAL A 177 -0.11 14.97 -9.31
CA VAL A 177 -0.27 14.55 -7.92
C VAL A 177 -1.32 13.45 -7.89
N LEU A 178 -1.01 12.34 -7.22
CA LEU A 178 -1.93 11.23 -7.00
C LEU A 178 -1.93 10.84 -5.53
N SER A 179 -3.01 11.14 -4.82
CA SER A 179 -3.11 10.82 -3.39
C SER A 179 -4.56 10.87 -2.90
N ARG A 180 -4.81 10.46 -1.65
CA ARG A 180 -6.01 10.90 -0.94
C ARG A 180 -5.97 12.43 -0.81
N ILE A 181 -7.13 13.08 -0.82
CA ILE A 181 -7.23 14.52 -0.61
C ILE A 181 -7.34 14.79 0.88
N CYS A 182 -6.22 15.13 1.51
CA CYS A 182 -6.11 15.39 2.94
C CYS A 182 -4.86 16.24 3.27
N PRO A 183 -4.86 16.96 4.43
CA PRO A 183 -3.78 17.87 4.81
C PRO A 183 -2.39 17.23 4.80
N GLU A 184 -2.27 15.99 5.27
CA GLU A 184 -0.98 15.31 5.41
C GLU A 184 -0.32 14.98 4.07
N LYS A 185 -1.06 15.07 2.96
CA LYS A 185 -0.53 14.88 1.59
C LYS A 185 -0.02 16.16 0.95
N GLY A 186 -0.13 17.32 1.61
CA GLY A 186 0.57 18.55 1.22
C GLY A 186 0.27 19.09 -0.18
N ILE A 187 -0.86 18.73 -0.79
CA ILE A 187 -1.24 19.11 -2.17
C ILE A 187 -1.15 20.63 -2.45
N HIS A 188 -1.43 21.49 -1.46
CA HIS A 188 -1.25 22.95 -1.57
C HIS A 188 0.21 23.35 -1.88
N LEU A 189 1.19 22.63 -1.35
CA LEU A 189 2.61 22.85 -1.64
C LEU A 189 2.97 22.49 -3.08
N ALA A 190 2.37 21.43 -3.63
CA ALA A 190 2.52 21.11 -5.06
C ALA A 190 1.83 22.14 -5.96
N LEU A 191 0.70 22.73 -5.52
CA LEU A 191 0.04 23.83 -6.23
C LEU A 191 0.93 25.08 -6.27
N ASP A 192 1.57 25.42 -5.17
CA ASP A 192 2.52 26.53 -5.10
C ASP A 192 3.76 26.28 -5.94
N ALA A 193 4.35 25.09 -5.85
CA ALA A 193 5.50 24.70 -6.67
C ALA A 193 5.16 24.75 -8.16
N ALA A 194 3.98 24.26 -8.56
CA ALA A 194 3.50 24.33 -9.93
C ALA A 194 3.30 25.78 -10.42
N ARG A 195 2.84 26.68 -9.54
CA ARG A 195 2.71 28.11 -9.84
C ARG A 195 4.08 28.73 -10.09
N LEU A 196 5.06 28.49 -9.22
CA LEU A 196 6.43 28.99 -9.35
C LEU A 196 7.12 28.45 -10.62
N ALA A 197 6.93 27.17 -10.93
CA ALA A 197 7.46 26.52 -12.13
C ALA A 197 6.70 26.89 -13.42
N ALA A 198 5.63 27.69 -13.34
CA ALA A 198 4.70 27.97 -14.43
C ALA A 198 4.17 26.71 -15.16
N MET A 199 4.11 25.58 -14.45
CA MET A 199 3.80 24.25 -14.99
C MET A 199 2.33 23.88 -14.73
N PRO A 200 1.62 23.30 -15.72
CA PRO A 200 0.31 22.71 -15.47
C PRO A 200 0.37 21.58 -14.44
N LEU A 201 -0.63 21.50 -13.56
CA LEU A 201 -0.75 20.46 -12.53
C LEU A 201 -2.09 19.72 -12.66
N ALA A 202 -2.04 18.40 -12.68
CA ALA A 202 -3.20 17.53 -12.56
C ALA A 202 -3.19 16.88 -11.17
N ILE A 203 -4.34 16.89 -10.49
CA ILE A 203 -4.51 16.30 -9.16
C ILE A 203 -5.57 15.20 -9.28
N GLY A 204 -5.16 13.95 -9.12
CA GLY A 204 -6.06 12.80 -9.04
C GLY A 204 -6.12 12.27 -7.62
N GLY A 205 -7.31 11.88 -7.15
CA GLY A 205 -7.48 11.47 -5.77
C GLY A 205 -8.90 11.44 -5.28
N GLN A 206 -9.16 10.58 -4.29
CA GLN A 206 -10.44 10.55 -3.60
C GLN A 206 -10.47 11.63 -2.50
N LEU A 207 -11.49 12.49 -2.56
CA LEU A 207 -11.91 13.32 -1.44
C LEU A 207 -12.90 12.51 -0.60
N TYR A 208 -12.52 12.19 0.63
CA TYR A 208 -13.40 11.53 1.59
C TYR A 208 -14.22 12.57 2.35
N ALA A 209 -15.43 12.21 2.75
CA ALA A 209 -16.35 13.10 3.48
C ALA A 209 -16.00 13.27 4.97
N TYR A 210 -14.70 13.27 5.30
CA TYR A 210 -14.22 13.67 6.62
C TYR A 210 -14.14 15.20 6.67
N GLU A 211 -14.59 15.80 7.77
CA GLU A 211 -14.63 17.26 7.93
C GLU A 211 -13.27 17.92 7.63
N THR A 212 -12.19 17.34 8.15
CA THR A 212 -10.82 17.82 7.93
C THR A 212 -10.39 17.76 6.47
N HIS A 213 -10.84 16.76 5.71
CA HIS A 213 -10.54 16.62 4.28
C HIS A 213 -11.34 17.62 3.44
N VAL A 214 -12.63 17.78 3.75
CA VAL A 214 -13.51 18.73 3.05
C VAL A 214 -13.07 20.16 3.27
N ARG A 215 -12.71 20.52 4.51
CA ARG A 215 -12.16 21.84 4.85
C ARG A 215 -10.86 22.11 4.09
N TYR A 216 -9.92 21.16 4.15
CA TYR A 216 -8.66 21.27 3.41
C TYR A 216 -8.86 21.46 1.90
N PHE A 217 -9.76 20.70 1.29
CA PHE A 217 -10.04 20.89 -0.14
C PHE A 217 -10.67 22.26 -0.42
N THR A 218 -11.60 22.71 0.41
CA THR A 218 -12.34 23.96 0.20
C THR A 218 -11.45 25.19 0.38
N ASP A 219 -10.57 25.16 1.38
CA ASP A 219 -9.80 26.32 1.81
C ASP A 219 -8.46 26.41 1.10
N GLU A 220 -7.77 25.28 0.88
CA GLU A 220 -6.38 25.26 0.38
C GLU A 220 -6.27 24.85 -1.09
N ILE A 221 -7.14 23.95 -1.57
CA ILE A 221 -7.01 23.38 -2.92
C ILE A 221 -7.89 24.13 -3.92
N ARG A 222 -9.20 24.21 -3.64
CA ARG A 222 -10.21 24.74 -4.56
C ARG A 222 -9.91 26.17 -5.04
N PRO A 223 -9.43 27.12 -4.21
CA PRO A 223 -9.11 28.48 -4.67
C PRO A 223 -7.96 28.53 -5.67
N CYS A 224 -7.06 27.55 -5.63
CA CYS A 224 -5.89 27.49 -6.49
C CYS A 224 -6.16 26.82 -7.85
N LEU A 225 -7.33 26.21 -8.03
CA LEU A 225 -7.73 25.50 -9.26
C LEU A 225 -8.08 26.46 -10.40
N GLY A 226 -7.90 25.99 -11.63
CA GLY A 226 -8.24 26.74 -12.84
C GLY A 226 -7.79 26.02 -14.11
N ARG A 227 -7.59 26.77 -15.20
CA ARG A 227 -7.24 26.16 -16.51
C ARG A 227 -5.93 25.37 -16.47
N ARG A 228 -4.94 25.82 -15.68
CA ARG A 228 -3.63 25.17 -15.55
C ARG A 228 -3.50 24.22 -14.36
N ARG A 229 -4.41 24.24 -13.39
CA ARG A 229 -4.36 23.38 -12.19
C ARG A 229 -5.71 22.71 -12.00
N ARG A 230 -5.80 21.41 -12.27
CA ARG A 230 -7.09 20.70 -12.38
C ARG A 230 -7.19 19.56 -11.38
N PHE A 231 -8.28 19.56 -10.62
CA PHE A 231 -8.70 18.39 -9.87
C PHE A 231 -9.51 17.45 -10.78
N LEU A 232 -9.09 16.18 -10.85
CA LEU A 232 -9.66 15.16 -11.72
C LEU A 232 -10.58 14.18 -10.97
N GLY A 233 -10.61 14.24 -9.63
CA GLY A 233 -11.31 13.25 -8.81
C GLY A 233 -10.59 11.90 -8.74
N PRO A 234 -11.28 10.85 -8.26
CA PRO A 234 -10.74 9.50 -8.23
C PRO A 234 -10.45 8.96 -9.63
N LEU A 235 -9.37 8.20 -9.76
CA LEU A 235 -8.91 7.66 -11.04
C LEU A 235 -8.84 6.13 -10.98
N GLY A 236 -9.50 5.48 -11.93
CA GLY A 236 -9.30 4.05 -12.18
C GLY A 236 -7.95 3.75 -12.82
N LEU A 237 -7.56 2.47 -12.83
CA LEU A 237 -6.24 2.01 -13.30
C LEU A 237 -5.87 2.53 -14.70
N SER A 238 -6.79 2.47 -15.65
CA SER A 238 -6.54 2.93 -17.04
C SER A 238 -6.19 4.42 -17.11
N ALA A 239 -6.96 5.27 -16.42
CA ALA A 239 -6.73 6.70 -16.39
C ALA A 239 -5.43 7.05 -15.65
N LYS A 240 -5.18 6.39 -14.49
CA LYS A 240 -3.95 6.52 -13.72
C LYS A 240 -2.72 6.18 -14.57
N ARG A 241 -2.73 5.02 -15.22
CA ARG A 241 -1.66 4.56 -16.12
C ARG A 241 -1.39 5.57 -17.24
N ARG A 242 -2.44 6.04 -17.92
CA ARG A 242 -2.29 7.02 -19.01
C ARG A 242 -1.68 8.34 -18.51
N LEU A 243 -2.11 8.82 -17.34
CA LEU A 243 -1.60 10.07 -16.77
C LEU A 243 -0.16 9.93 -16.29
N LEU A 244 0.18 8.84 -15.61
CA LEU A 244 1.55 8.56 -15.17
C LEU A 244 2.50 8.53 -16.37
N ASN A 245 2.19 7.75 -17.42
CA ASN A 245 3.02 7.66 -18.62
C ASN A 245 3.12 8.97 -19.44
N ALA A 246 2.22 9.93 -19.20
CA ALA A 246 2.18 11.20 -19.92
C ALA A 246 2.78 12.38 -19.13
N ALA A 247 2.80 12.32 -17.80
CA ALA A 247 3.27 13.39 -16.95
C ALA A 247 4.79 13.59 -17.09
N ARG A 248 5.24 14.83 -16.87
CA ARG A 248 6.66 15.16 -16.76
C ARG A 248 7.26 14.57 -15.49
N CYS A 249 6.53 14.67 -14.39
CA CYS A 249 6.90 14.13 -13.09
C CYS A 249 5.66 13.87 -12.24
N LEU A 250 5.80 12.95 -11.29
CA LEU A 250 4.91 12.81 -10.16
C LEU A 250 5.46 13.67 -9.01
N VAL A 251 4.61 14.45 -8.35
CA VAL A 251 4.97 15.29 -7.20
C VAL A 251 4.32 14.69 -5.94
N ILE A 252 5.13 14.47 -4.90
CA ILE A 252 4.70 13.91 -3.61
C ILE A 252 5.18 14.83 -2.47
N PRO A 253 4.41 15.87 -2.13
CA PRO A 253 4.76 16.81 -1.07
C PRO A 253 4.26 16.33 0.31
N SER A 254 4.29 15.01 0.57
CA SER A 254 3.72 14.43 1.79
C SER A 254 4.41 14.95 3.06
N LEU A 255 3.61 15.49 3.96
CA LEU A 255 4.04 16.01 5.27
C LEU A 255 4.07 14.91 6.35
N ALA A 256 3.30 13.83 6.14
CA ALA A 256 3.42 12.62 6.92
C ALA A 256 4.41 11.63 6.28
N ALA A 257 5.10 10.87 7.13
CA ALA A 257 5.99 9.80 6.70
C ALA A 257 5.24 8.75 5.88
N GLU A 258 5.63 8.57 4.63
CA GLU A 258 5.13 7.47 3.79
C GLU A 258 5.71 6.14 4.29
N THR A 259 4.90 5.09 4.38
CA THR A 259 5.39 3.76 4.77
C THR A 259 6.05 3.01 3.61
N SER A 260 5.63 3.27 2.37
CA SER A 260 6.18 2.63 1.17
C SER A 260 6.04 3.49 -0.10
N SER A 261 4.93 4.21 -0.26
CA SER A 261 4.58 4.99 -1.47
C SER A 261 4.48 4.15 -2.76
N LEU A 262 3.38 3.37 -2.88
CA LEU A 262 3.05 2.65 -4.11
C LEU A 262 3.01 3.57 -5.32
N VAL A 263 2.44 4.77 -5.19
CA VAL A 263 2.32 5.73 -6.29
C VAL A 263 3.69 6.17 -6.85
N ALA A 264 4.70 6.31 -5.99
CA ALA A 264 6.07 6.60 -6.44
C ALA A 264 6.62 5.43 -7.27
N MET A 265 6.44 4.20 -6.79
CA MET A 265 6.86 2.99 -7.52
C MET A 265 6.13 2.86 -8.86
N GLU A 266 4.83 3.15 -8.90
CA GLU A 266 4.03 3.16 -10.13
C GLU A 266 4.49 4.22 -11.13
N ALA A 267 4.84 5.42 -10.66
CA ALA A 267 5.40 6.46 -11.51
C ALA A 267 6.74 6.03 -12.11
N LEU A 268 7.66 5.51 -11.30
CA LEU A 268 8.94 5.01 -11.78
C LEU A 268 8.74 3.86 -12.78
N ALA A 269 7.80 2.95 -12.53
CA ALA A 269 7.44 1.87 -13.46
C ALA A 269 6.90 2.40 -14.81
N CYS A 270 6.19 3.54 -14.81
CA CYS A 270 5.76 4.24 -16.02
C CYS A 270 6.89 5.06 -16.68
N GLY A 271 8.10 5.05 -16.14
CA GLY A 271 9.22 5.86 -16.59
C GLY A 271 9.11 7.33 -16.21
N THR A 272 8.30 7.66 -15.19
CA THR A 272 8.00 9.03 -14.78
C THR A 272 8.79 9.37 -13.52
N PRO A 273 9.70 10.37 -13.58
CA PRO A 273 10.46 10.79 -12.41
C PRO A 273 9.58 11.28 -11.26
N VAL A 274 10.08 11.15 -10.04
CA VAL A 274 9.36 11.55 -8.82
C VAL A 274 10.06 12.75 -8.16
N VAL A 275 9.32 13.82 -7.88
CA VAL A 275 9.77 14.94 -7.04
C VAL A 275 9.07 14.84 -5.69
N ALA A 276 9.81 14.76 -4.59
CA ALA A 276 9.21 14.51 -3.29
C ALA A 276 9.99 15.14 -2.13
N PHE A 277 9.30 15.39 -1.02
CA PHE A 277 9.99 15.62 0.25
C PHE A 277 10.60 14.30 0.77
N PRO A 278 11.77 14.31 1.43
CA PRO A 278 12.46 13.10 1.91
C PRO A 278 11.82 12.52 3.18
N ASN A 279 10.52 12.23 3.14
CA ASN A 279 9.73 11.82 4.30
C ASN A 279 9.35 10.33 4.25
N GLY A 280 9.64 9.61 5.34
CA GLY A 280 9.38 8.16 5.44
C GLY A 280 10.17 7.35 4.42
N ALA A 281 9.48 6.52 3.63
CA ALA A 281 10.06 5.62 2.64
C ALA A 281 10.45 6.29 1.32
N LEU A 282 10.14 7.58 1.11
CA LEU A 282 10.44 8.25 -0.16
C LEU A 282 11.94 8.26 -0.52
N PRO A 283 12.89 8.47 0.41
CA PRO A 283 14.32 8.30 0.14
C PRO A 283 14.73 6.87 -0.21
N ASP A 284 13.99 5.86 0.28
CA ASP A 284 14.21 4.46 -0.06
C ASP A 284 13.63 4.10 -1.45
N VAL A 285 12.85 5.00 -2.08
CA VAL A 285 12.22 4.79 -3.40
C VAL A 285 12.88 5.64 -4.49
N VAL A 286 13.17 6.90 -4.19
CA VAL A 286 13.69 7.89 -5.15
C VAL A 286 15.21 8.01 -5.02
N GLU A 287 15.93 7.77 -6.11
CA GLU A 287 17.36 8.06 -6.23
C GLU A 287 17.53 9.50 -6.75
N HIS A 288 17.90 10.42 -5.86
CA HIS A 288 18.07 11.84 -6.17
C HIS A 288 19.02 12.05 -7.36
N GLY A 289 18.58 12.83 -8.36
CA GLY A 289 19.33 13.11 -9.59
C GLY A 289 19.29 11.99 -10.64
N LYS A 290 18.68 10.84 -10.34
CA LYS A 290 18.62 9.69 -11.25
C LYS A 290 17.20 9.27 -11.60
N THR A 291 16.39 8.94 -10.59
CA THR A 291 14.98 8.56 -10.79
C THR A 291 14.01 9.65 -10.36
N GLY A 292 14.54 10.78 -9.88
CA GLY A 292 13.75 11.88 -9.37
C GLY A 292 14.58 12.84 -8.54
N PHE A 293 13.91 13.67 -7.75
CA PHE A 293 14.56 14.63 -6.86
C PHE A 293 13.89 14.61 -5.49
N LEU A 294 14.72 14.43 -4.46
CA LEU A 294 14.37 14.71 -3.08
C LEU A 294 14.69 16.18 -2.80
N VAL A 295 13.70 16.93 -2.30
CA VAL A 295 13.78 18.39 -2.10
C VAL A 295 13.29 18.74 -0.71
N ASP A 296 13.67 19.90 -0.17
CA ASP A 296 13.31 20.27 1.22
C ASP A 296 12.19 21.33 1.30
N ASP A 297 11.92 22.04 0.21
CA ASP A 297 10.97 23.14 0.18
C ASP A 297 10.28 23.31 -1.18
N VAL A 298 9.31 24.24 -1.24
CA VAL A 298 8.47 24.52 -2.42
C VAL A 298 9.28 25.11 -3.58
N ASP A 299 10.28 25.94 -3.31
CA ASP A 299 11.13 26.55 -4.34
C ASP A 299 12.02 25.50 -5.02
N GLN A 300 12.63 24.61 -4.23
CA GLN A 300 13.38 23.47 -4.72
C GLN A 300 12.47 22.51 -5.47
N MET A 301 11.26 22.26 -4.98
CA MET A 301 10.26 21.44 -5.67
C MET A 301 9.93 22.00 -7.05
N ALA A 302 9.70 23.32 -7.14
CA ALA A 302 9.43 23.99 -8.41
C ALA A 302 10.60 23.84 -9.41
N LYS A 303 11.84 24.03 -8.95
CA LYS A 303 13.06 23.83 -9.77
C LYS A 303 13.21 22.38 -10.22
N ALA A 304 13.01 21.43 -9.31
CA ALA A 304 13.10 20.00 -9.57
C ALA A 304 12.05 19.53 -10.60
N MET A 305 10.82 20.03 -10.51
CA MET A 305 9.76 19.73 -11.49
C MET A 305 10.19 20.08 -12.92
N VAL A 306 10.90 21.20 -13.09
CA VAL A 306 11.47 21.60 -14.39
C VAL A 306 12.63 20.69 -14.78
N ALA A 307 13.56 20.44 -13.86
CA ALA A 307 14.75 19.62 -14.07
C ALA A 307 14.46 18.16 -14.43
N CYS A 308 13.28 17.62 -14.09
CA CYS A 308 12.85 16.29 -14.52
C CYS A 308 12.83 16.09 -16.05
N ALA A 309 12.88 17.15 -16.87
CA ALA A 309 13.06 17.02 -18.31
C ALA A 309 14.35 16.29 -18.71
N GLU A 310 15.39 16.46 -17.89
CA GLU A 310 16.74 15.99 -18.18
C GLU A 310 16.98 14.54 -17.71
N LEU A 311 16.04 13.98 -16.94
CA LEU A 311 16.17 12.62 -16.41
C LEU A 311 15.77 11.58 -17.45
N ASP A 312 16.54 10.50 -17.51
CA ASP A 312 16.23 9.37 -18.35
C ASP A 312 15.08 8.54 -17.78
N HIS A 313 14.05 8.42 -18.61
CA HIS A 313 12.84 7.69 -18.28
C HIS A 313 13.05 6.17 -18.29
N ASP A 314 13.92 5.68 -19.16
CA ASP A 314 14.21 4.25 -19.25
C ASP A 314 14.97 3.80 -18.00
N THR A 315 15.86 4.65 -17.48
CA THR A 315 16.46 4.50 -16.16
C THR A 315 15.42 4.42 -15.05
N CYS A 316 14.42 5.31 -15.02
CA CYS A 316 13.33 5.24 -14.02
C CYS A 316 12.60 3.88 -14.06
N ARG A 317 12.24 3.42 -15.26
CA ARG A 317 11.54 2.14 -15.46
C ARG A 317 12.42 0.94 -15.12
N ALA A 318 13.71 0.98 -15.48
CA ALA A 318 14.67 -0.07 -15.18
C ALA A 318 14.86 -0.23 -13.66
N GLU A 319 15.02 0.87 -12.93
CA GLU A 319 15.14 0.84 -11.46
C GLU A 319 13.85 0.34 -10.80
N ALA A 320 12.68 0.76 -11.30
CA ALA A 320 11.41 0.24 -10.82
C ALA A 320 11.30 -1.28 -11.02
N ARG A 321 11.65 -1.79 -12.21
CA ARG A 321 11.64 -3.23 -12.49
C ARG A 321 12.59 -4.00 -11.58
N ARG A 322 13.79 -3.46 -11.35
CA ARG A 322 14.83 -4.09 -10.52
C ARG A 322 14.43 -4.16 -9.05
N ARG A 323 13.79 -3.10 -8.52
CA ARG A 323 13.58 -2.91 -7.08
C ARG A 323 12.15 -3.20 -6.62
N PHE A 324 11.17 -2.88 -7.45
CA PHE A 324 9.74 -2.81 -7.10
C PHE A 324 8.85 -3.62 -8.03
N SER A 325 9.39 -4.63 -8.72
CA SER A 325 8.56 -5.56 -9.49
C SER A 325 7.65 -6.39 -8.58
N LEU A 326 6.42 -6.61 -9.04
CA LEU A 326 5.45 -7.50 -8.40
C LEU A 326 6.06 -8.90 -8.19
N GLU A 327 6.78 -9.43 -9.18
CA GLU A 327 7.41 -10.74 -9.15
C GLU A 327 8.42 -10.86 -8.00
N ARG A 328 9.22 -9.81 -7.78
CA ARG A 328 10.19 -9.74 -6.67
C ARG A 328 9.47 -9.74 -5.32
N MET A 329 8.45 -8.90 -5.16
CA MET A 329 7.66 -8.84 -3.92
C MET A 329 7.06 -10.21 -3.61
N VAL A 330 6.38 -10.82 -4.59
CA VAL A 330 5.75 -12.14 -4.47
C VAL A 330 6.78 -13.19 -4.09
N SER A 331 7.92 -13.26 -4.78
CA SER A 331 8.96 -14.24 -4.46
C SER A 331 9.43 -14.12 -3.01
N ALA A 332 9.64 -12.90 -2.52
CA ALA A 332 10.06 -12.66 -1.14
C ALA A 332 9.00 -13.09 -0.11
N TYR A 333 7.71 -12.84 -0.38
CA TYR A 333 6.62 -13.32 0.48
C TYR A 333 6.52 -14.85 0.46
N MET A 334 6.67 -15.50 -0.70
CA MET A 334 6.65 -16.97 -0.76
C MET A 334 7.78 -17.59 0.06
N ASP A 335 8.98 -17.01 0.01
CA ASP A 335 10.10 -17.44 0.85
C ASP A 335 9.82 -17.22 2.34
N ALA A 336 9.20 -16.10 2.70
CA ALA A 336 8.77 -15.84 4.08
C ALA A 336 7.74 -16.87 4.54
N TYR A 337 6.71 -17.16 3.74
CA TYR A 337 5.69 -18.15 4.06
C TYR A 337 6.27 -19.55 4.24
N ARG A 338 7.19 -19.98 3.36
CA ARG A 338 7.85 -21.29 3.51
C ARG A 338 8.62 -21.40 4.83
N LYS A 339 9.36 -20.34 5.20
CA LYS A 339 10.12 -20.30 6.47
C LYS A 339 9.18 -20.34 7.67
N LEU A 340 8.10 -19.56 7.65
CA LEU A 340 7.11 -19.53 8.74
C LEU A 340 6.38 -20.86 8.88
N ALA A 341 5.97 -21.48 7.78
CA ALA A 341 5.33 -22.79 7.78
C ALA A 341 6.23 -23.88 8.40
N GLN A 342 7.54 -23.84 8.14
CA GLN A 342 8.51 -24.76 8.74
C GLN A 342 8.61 -24.59 10.27
N LEU A 343 8.51 -23.35 10.78
CA LEU A 343 8.49 -23.09 12.23
C LEU A 343 7.22 -23.65 12.90
N GLY A 344 6.08 -23.62 12.20
CA GLY A 344 4.81 -24.17 12.67
C GLY A 344 4.71 -25.69 12.62
N ALA A 345 5.41 -26.33 11.67
CA ALA A 345 5.44 -27.79 11.56
C ALA A 345 6.05 -28.49 12.79
N HIS A 346 6.79 -27.76 13.63
CA HIS A 346 7.31 -28.26 14.91
C HIS A 346 6.28 -28.20 16.07
N HIS A 347 5.13 -27.53 15.88
CA HIS A 347 4.05 -27.37 16.87
C HIS A 347 2.78 -28.16 16.50
N THR A 348 2.95 -29.25 15.74
CA THR A 348 1.90 -30.02 15.03
C THR A 348 0.49 -29.99 15.62
N TRP A 349 -0.41 -29.51 14.76
CA TRP A 349 -1.84 -29.81 14.64
C TRP A 349 -2.23 -31.18 15.24
N GLN A 350 -2.88 -31.15 16.42
CA GLN A 350 -3.65 -32.28 16.93
C GLN A 350 -5.04 -32.25 16.29
N GLY A 351 -5.13 -32.73 15.05
CA GLY A 351 -6.43 -32.99 14.43
C GLY A 351 -7.22 -33.98 15.28
N ALA A 352 -8.44 -33.58 15.64
CA ALA A 352 -9.40 -34.44 16.31
C ALA A 352 -9.55 -35.75 15.52
N ALA A 353 -9.27 -36.85 16.21
CA ALA A 353 -9.55 -38.18 15.72
C ALA A 353 -11.06 -38.44 15.78
N ARG A 354 -11.59 -38.89 14.64
CA ARG A 354 -12.87 -39.56 14.37
C ARG A 354 -14.07 -38.69 14.06
#